data_AF-B7KSW7-F1
#
_entry.id   AF-B7KSW7-F1
#
_cell.length_a   1.000
_cell.length_b   1.000
_cell.length_c   1.000
_cell.angle_alpha   90.00
_cell.angle_beta   90.00
_cell.angle_gamma   90.00
#
_symmetry.space_group_name_H-M   'P 1'
#
loop_
_entity.id
_entity.type
_entity.pdbx_description
1 polymer ?
#
loop_
_entity_poly.entity_id
_entity_poly.type
_entity_poly.pdbx_seq_one_letter_code
_entity_poly.pdbx_strand_id
1 'polypeptide(L)'
;MPSVSAKDLVRYEFVLATAKAIVSSPAVSCFCIGITGRPKARRNEYRKALAFDGQTLDGFVLLDWERTGEQAVAMERWLFERLKASAKYDNHENVAYFGSVKKALPDQAVYIAWWKPAVATS
;
A
#
# COMPACT_ATOMS: atom_id res chain seq x y z
N MET A 1 -19.69 3.15 6.85
CA MET A 1 -18.52 3.80 6.21
C MET A 1 -18.85 5.27 6.05
N PRO A 2 -17.92 6.21 6.29
CA PRO A 2 -18.19 7.63 6.05
C PRO A 2 -18.56 7.86 4.57
N SER A 3 -19.48 8.79 4.32
CA SER A 3 -19.94 9.14 2.98
C SER A 3 -18.81 9.79 2.19
N VAL A 4 -18.23 9.06 1.23
CA VAL A 4 -17.23 9.57 0.30
C VAL A 4 -17.94 10.47 -0.71
N SER A 5 -17.43 11.69 -0.94
CA SER A 5 -18.00 12.58 -1.96
C SER A 5 -17.87 11.95 -3.36
N ALA A 6 -18.75 12.29 -4.30
CA ALA A 6 -18.68 11.74 -5.67
C ALA A 6 -17.32 12.01 -6.35
N LYS A 7 -16.72 13.18 -6.10
CA LYS A 7 -15.38 13.55 -6.60
C LYS A 7 -14.27 12.70 -5.96
N ASP A 8 -14.37 12.43 -4.66
CA ASP A 8 -13.43 11.55 -3.98
C ASP A 8 -13.57 10.10 -4.44
N LEU A 9 -14.79 9.64 -4.74
CA LEU A 9 -15.04 8.28 -5.22
C LEU A 9 -14.32 8.02 -6.55
N VAL A 10 -14.40 8.94 -7.52
CA VAL A 10 -13.66 8.81 -8.80
C VAL A 10 -12.16 8.67 -8.56
N ARG A 11 -11.59 9.46 -7.64
CA ARG A 11 -10.16 9.37 -7.30
C ARG A 11 -9.84 8.06 -6.60
N TYR A 12 -10.70 7.59 -5.71
CA TYR A 12 -10.54 6.29 -5.02
C TYR A 12 -10.57 5.15 -6.04
N GLU A 13 -11.48 5.17 -7.01
CA GLU A 13 -11.58 4.17 -8.07
C GLU A 13 -10.36 4.18 -9.00
N PHE A 14 -9.86 5.35 -9.38
CA PHE A 14 -8.62 5.47 -10.16
C PHE A 14 -7.42 4.86 -9.41
N VAL A 15 -7.30 5.17 -8.12
CA VAL A 15 -6.26 4.62 -7.26
C VAL A 15 -6.41 3.10 -7.11
N LEU A 16 -7.65 2.59 -7.00
CA LEU A 16 -7.92 1.16 -6.96
C LEU A 16 -7.49 0.47 -8.25
N ALA A 17 -7.86 1.03 -9.40
CA ALA A 17 -7.53 0.46 -10.70
C ALA A 17 -6.00 0.37 -10.86
N THR A 18 -5.29 1.44 -10.47
CA THR A 18 -3.82 1.47 -10.44
C THR A 18 -3.25 0.40 -9.51
N ALA A 19 -3.77 0.30 -8.30
CA ALA A 19 -3.35 -0.72 -7.33
C ALA A 19 -3.60 -2.14 -7.84
N LYS A 20 -4.77 -2.40 -8.43
CA LYS A 20 -5.13 -3.69 -9.03
C LYS A 20 -4.20 -4.05 -10.18
N ALA A 21 -3.84 -3.10 -11.03
CA ALA A 21 -2.91 -3.32 -12.14
C ALA A 21 -1.52 -3.73 -11.62
N ILE A 22 -1.00 -3.02 -10.60
CA ILE A 22 0.28 -3.36 -9.97
C ILE A 22 0.21 -4.76 -9.35
N VAL A 23 -0.81 -5.01 -8.52
CA VAL A 23 -1.02 -6.30 -7.85
C VAL A 23 -1.17 -7.46 -8.82
N SER A 24 -1.83 -7.25 -9.95
CA SER A 24 -2.05 -8.30 -10.95
C SER A 24 -0.79 -8.62 -11.76
N SER A 25 0.24 -7.78 -11.71
CA SER A 25 1.51 -8.03 -12.39
C SER A 25 2.16 -9.32 -11.88
N PRO A 26 2.59 -10.26 -12.75
CA PRO A 26 3.31 -11.47 -12.34
C PRO A 26 4.58 -11.20 -11.54
N ALA A 27 5.19 -10.02 -11.70
CA ALA A 27 6.39 -9.61 -10.97
C ALA A 27 6.13 -9.30 -9.48
N VAL A 28 4.87 -9.06 -9.09
CA VAL A 28 4.50 -8.74 -7.71
C VAL A 28 4.13 -10.03 -6.98
N SER A 29 5.04 -10.54 -6.14
CA SER A 29 4.78 -11.71 -5.29
C SER A 29 4.11 -11.35 -3.96
N CYS A 30 4.63 -10.31 -3.29
CA CYS A 30 4.14 -9.82 -2.00
C CYS A 30 4.10 -8.29 -2.03
N PHE A 31 3.12 -7.69 -1.37
CA PHE A 31 2.96 -6.24 -1.34
C PHE A 31 2.29 -5.78 -0.05
N CYS A 32 2.43 -4.49 0.26
CA CYS A 32 1.62 -3.80 1.25
C CYS A 32 1.10 -2.47 0.71
N ILE A 33 0.02 -2.01 1.32
CA ILE A 33 -0.51 -0.66 1.14
C ILE A 33 -0.31 0.08 2.45
N GLY A 34 0.16 1.31 2.38
CA GLY A 34 0.44 2.11 3.56
C GLY A 34 0.13 3.59 3.37
N ILE A 35 0.22 4.32 4.49
CA ILE A 35 0.21 5.77 4.52
C ILE A 35 1.52 6.32 5.09
N THR A 36 2.02 7.41 4.52
CA THR A 36 3.19 8.12 5.04
C THR A 36 3.18 9.59 4.66
N GLY A 37 3.52 10.48 5.60
CA GLY A 37 3.88 11.87 5.27
C GLY A 37 5.37 12.06 4.98
N ARG A 38 6.18 10.99 5.02
CA ARG A 38 7.61 11.01 4.66
C ARG A 38 7.96 9.84 3.73
N PRO A 39 7.58 9.88 2.43
CA PRO A 39 7.76 8.78 1.49
C PRO A 39 9.19 8.25 1.41
N LYS A 40 10.18 9.15 1.31
CA LYS A 40 11.60 8.78 1.20
C LYS A 40 12.09 8.01 2.44
N ALA A 41 11.76 8.51 3.64
CA ALA A 41 12.11 7.85 4.88
C ALA A 41 11.44 6.48 5.00
N ARG A 42 10.13 6.40 4.69
CA ARG A 42 9.39 5.13 4.73
C ARG A 42 9.97 4.08 3.77
N ARG A 43 10.30 4.47 2.54
CA ARG A 43 10.96 3.59 1.56
C ARG A 43 12.27 3.01 2.12
N ASN A 44 13.06 3.84 2.81
CA ASN A 44 14.31 3.40 3.43
C ASN A 44 14.08 2.50 4.65
N GLU A 45 13.09 2.78 5.48
CA GLU A 45 12.69 1.90 6.60
C GLU A 45 12.29 0.51 6.10
N TYR A 46 11.49 0.43 5.04
CA TYR A 46 11.13 -0.85 4.42
C TYR A 46 12.32 -1.59 3.84
N ARG A 47 13.25 -0.91 3.17
CA ARG A 47 14.50 -1.55 2.73
C ARG A 47 15.29 -2.15 3.89
N LYS A 48 15.37 -1.44 5.03
CA LYS A 48 16.09 -1.91 6.22
C LYS A 48 15.39 -3.09 6.89
N ALA A 49 14.08 -3.01 7.06
CA ALA A 49 13.29 -4.09 7.65
C ALA A 49 13.36 -5.36 6.79
N LEU A 50 13.16 -5.23 5.48
CA LEU A 50 13.21 -6.37 4.55
C LEU A 50 14.62 -7.00 4.48
N ALA A 51 15.68 -6.21 4.61
CA ALA A 51 17.04 -6.75 4.65
C ALA A 51 17.27 -7.69 5.85
N PHE A 52 16.59 -7.47 6.98
CA PHE A 52 16.62 -8.39 8.13
C PHE A 52 15.92 -9.72 7.80
N ASP A 53 14.85 -9.66 7.02
CA ASP A 53 14.02 -10.82 6.63
C ASP A 53 14.51 -11.50 5.34
N GLY A 54 15.73 -11.21 4.87
CA GLY A 54 16.29 -11.79 3.64
C GLY A 54 15.51 -11.41 2.36
N GLN A 55 14.85 -10.25 2.36
CA GLN A 55 14.01 -9.76 1.27
C GLN A 55 14.52 -8.41 0.75
N THR A 56 14.14 -8.08 -0.49
CA THR A 56 14.53 -6.81 -1.12
C THR A 56 13.31 -6.03 -1.58
N LEU A 57 13.31 -4.71 -1.32
CA LEU A 57 12.26 -3.81 -1.83
C LEU A 57 12.42 -3.66 -3.35
N ASP A 58 11.61 -4.39 -4.09
CA ASP A 58 11.59 -4.39 -5.55
C ASP A 58 10.88 -3.15 -6.10
N GLY A 59 9.77 -2.74 -5.47
CA GLY A 59 9.06 -1.51 -5.86
C GLY A 59 8.38 -0.75 -4.73
N PHE A 60 8.21 0.54 -4.98
CA PHE A 60 7.55 1.50 -4.10
C PHE A 60 6.92 2.59 -4.96
N VAL A 61 5.58 2.66 -4.98
CA VAL A 61 4.81 3.59 -5.80
C VAL A 61 3.87 4.39 -4.92
N LEU A 62 3.91 5.71 -5.04
CA LEU A 62 2.91 6.59 -4.45
C LEU A 62 1.68 6.59 -5.35
N LEU A 63 0.54 6.21 -4.80
CA LEU A 63 -0.72 6.14 -5.52
C LEU A 63 -1.50 7.44 -5.44
N ASP A 64 -1.38 8.15 -4.32
CA ASP A 64 -2.05 9.42 -4.10
C ASP A 64 -1.27 10.33 -3.13
N TRP A 65 -1.38 11.66 -3.29
CA TRP A 65 -0.70 12.66 -2.46
C TRP A 65 -1.67 13.69 -1.87
N GLU A 66 -1.19 14.41 -0.84
CA GLU A 66 -1.80 15.61 -0.24
C GLU A 66 -3.18 15.32 0.34
N ARG A 67 -3.26 14.21 1.07
CA ARG A 67 -4.43 13.85 1.86
C ARG A 67 -4.22 14.27 3.30
N THR A 68 -5.27 14.80 3.91
CA THR A 68 -5.36 14.86 5.37
C THR A 68 -5.21 13.45 5.96
N GLY A 69 -4.73 13.32 7.19
CA GLY A 69 -4.54 12.01 7.82
C GLY A 69 -5.80 11.14 7.80
N GLU A 70 -6.99 11.73 7.97
CA GLU A 70 -8.26 10.99 7.93
C GLU A 70 -8.64 10.52 6.53
N GLN A 71 -8.47 11.37 5.51
CA GLN A 71 -8.73 11.01 4.11
C GLN A 71 -7.77 9.91 3.62
N ALA A 72 -6.50 9.99 4.03
CA ALA A 72 -5.52 8.97 3.71
C ALA A 72 -5.92 7.62 4.33
N VAL A 73 -6.28 7.61 5.61
CA VAL A 73 -6.73 6.40 6.34
C VAL A 73 -7.99 5.81 5.71
N ALA A 74 -8.95 6.65 5.34
CA ALA A 74 -10.16 6.20 4.65
C ALA A 74 -9.82 5.54 3.30
N MET A 75 -8.93 6.14 2.51
CA MET A 75 -8.49 5.58 1.24
C MET A 75 -7.71 4.27 1.42
N GLU A 76 -6.73 4.22 2.31
CA GLU A 76 -5.92 3.02 2.58
C GLU A 76 -6.82 1.84 3.01
N ARG A 77 -7.75 2.07 3.94
CA ARG A 77 -8.73 1.05 4.36
C ARG A 77 -9.64 0.63 3.20
N TRP A 78 -10.12 1.59 2.42
CA TRP A 78 -11.00 1.31 1.28
C TRP A 78 -10.29 0.48 0.20
N LEU A 79 -9.00 0.73 -0.05
CA LEU A 79 -8.15 -0.06 -0.94
C LEU A 79 -7.89 -1.46 -0.40
N PHE A 80 -7.49 -1.54 0.88
CA PHE A 80 -7.24 -2.79 1.57
C PHE A 80 -8.44 -3.75 1.47
N GLU A 81 -9.63 -3.27 1.82
CA GLU A 81 -10.86 -4.07 1.79
C GLU A 81 -11.21 -4.61 0.40
N ARG A 82 -10.83 -3.90 -0.66
CA ARG A 82 -11.10 -4.30 -2.05
C ARG A 82 -10.01 -5.14 -2.68
N LEU A 83 -8.77 -4.99 -2.21
CA LEU A 83 -7.61 -5.72 -2.74
C LEU A 83 -7.37 -7.04 -2.00
N LYS A 84 -7.78 -7.14 -0.73
CA LYS A 84 -7.76 -8.43 -0.01
C LYS A 84 -8.63 -9.48 -0.69
N ALA A 85 -9.69 -9.06 -1.38
CA ALA A 85 -10.57 -9.95 -2.16
C ALA A 85 -9.98 -10.37 -3.53
N SER A 86 -8.75 -10.00 -3.86
CA SER A 86 -8.11 -10.40 -5.11
C SER A 86 -7.77 -11.90 -5.08
N ALA A 87 -8.19 -12.63 -6.12
CA ALA A 87 -7.95 -14.07 -6.29
C ALA A 87 -6.46 -14.47 -6.36
N LYS A 88 -5.56 -13.49 -6.47
CA LYS A 88 -4.11 -13.73 -6.39
C LYS A 88 -3.64 -14.08 -4.97
N TYR A 89 -4.45 -13.80 -3.95
CA TYR A 89 -4.14 -14.10 -2.56
C TYR A 89 -4.99 -15.29 -2.08
N ASP A 90 -4.47 -16.50 -2.27
CA ASP A 90 -5.07 -17.74 -1.74
C ASP A 90 -5.24 -17.69 -0.20
N ASN A 91 -4.44 -16.85 0.47
CA ASN A 91 -4.47 -16.61 1.92
C ASN A 91 -5.08 -15.26 2.33
N HIS A 92 -6.07 -14.75 1.59
CA HIS A 92 -6.72 -13.47 1.86
C HIS A 92 -7.28 -13.33 3.29
N GLU A 93 -7.62 -14.45 3.94
CA GLU A 93 -8.08 -14.50 5.34
C GLU A 93 -7.00 -14.11 6.37
N ASN A 94 -5.72 -14.25 6.02
CA ASN A 94 -4.58 -13.96 6.89
C ASN A 94 -4.03 -12.53 6.72
N VAL A 95 -4.58 -11.76 5.80
CA VAL A 95 -4.14 -10.38 5.56
C VAL A 95 -4.79 -9.49 6.62
N ALA A 96 -4.00 -9.05 7.60
CA ALA A 96 -4.45 -8.10 8.62
C ALA A 96 -4.10 -6.65 8.25
N TYR A 97 -5.01 -5.73 8.55
CA TYR A 97 -4.75 -4.30 8.41
C TYR A 97 -3.84 -3.83 9.56
N PHE A 98 -2.62 -3.40 9.24
CA PHE A 98 -1.68 -2.82 10.20
C PHE A 98 -1.61 -1.31 10.04
N GLY A 99 -2.40 -0.58 10.82
CA GLY A 99 -2.36 0.88 10.86
C GLY A 99 -1.12 1.39 11.61
N SER A 100 -0.04 1.72 10.89
CA SER A 100 1.19 2.31 11.49
C SER A 100 1.20 3.86 11.45
N VAL A 101 0.03 4.48 11.29
CA VAL A 101 -0.09 5.86 10.82
C VAL A 101 -0.10 6.87 11.97
N LYS A 102 0.78 7.86 11.87
CA LYS A 102 0.80 9.02 12.77
C LYS A 102 -0.20 10.05 12.27
N LYS A 103 -1.31 10.24 12.99
CA LYS A 103 -2.39 11.20 12.65
C LYS A 103 -1.94 12.66 12.54
N ALA A 104 -0.78 13.01 13.10
CA ALA A 104 -0.28 14.39 13.20
C ALA A 104 0.38 14.96 11.92
N LEU A 105 0.48 14.20 10.83
CA LEU A 105 1.07 14.71 9.58
C LEU A 105 -0.02 15.38 8.73
N PRO A 106 0.15 16.66 8.33
CA PRO A 106 -0.87 17.42 7.59
C PRO A 106 -1.08 16.85 6.18
N ASP A 107 0.01 16.49 5.51
CA ASP A 107 0.00 15.87 4.19
C ASP A 107 0.52 14.45 4.27
N GLN A 108 -0.30 13.52 3.82
CA GLN A 108 0.05 12.10 3.79
C GLN A 108 -0.20 11.54 2.39
N ALA A 109 0.70 10.65 1.98
CA ALA A 109 0.62 9.93 0.74
C ALA A 109 0.16 8.49 0.99
N VAL A 110 -0.71 7.99 0.13
CA VAL A 110 -1.08 6.58 0.05
C VAL A 110 -0.15 5.91 -0.95
N TYR A 111 0.38 4.74 -0.60
CA TYR A 111 1.38 4.08 -1.43
C TYR A 111 1.21 2.56 -1.43
N ILE A 112 1.77 1.93 -2.47
CA ILE A 112 1.99 0.49 -2.56
C ILE A 112 3.48 0.22 -2.56
N ALA A 113 3.91 -0.73 -1.74
CA ALA A 113 5.26 -1.29 -1.77
C ALA A 113 5.16 -2.79 -2.06
N TRP A 114 6.09 -3.33 -2.83
CA TRP A 114 6.20 -4.77 -3.06
C TRP A 114 7.65 -5.22 -3.03
N TRP A 115 7.84 -6.47 -2.69
CA TRP A 115 9.16 -7.04 -2.47
C TRP A 115 9.18 -8.50 -2.87
N LYS A 116 10.40 -8.98 -3.08
CA LYS A 116 10.71 -10.35 -3.46
C LYS A 116 11.77 -10.93 -2.53
N PRO A 117 11.86 -12.26 -2.42
CA PRO A 117 12.99 -12.91 -1.78
C PRO A 117 14.30 -12.35 -2.36
N ALA A 118 15.29 -12.05 -1.52
CA ALA A 118 16.65 -11.96 -2.03
C ALA A 118 16.92 -13.32 -2.67
N VAL A 119 17.25 -13.35 -3.95
CA VAL A 119 17.45 -14.58 -4.72
C VAL A 119 18.31 -15.52 -3.86
N ALA A 120 17.85 -16.74 -3.61
CA ALA A 120 18.75 -17.77 -3.11
C ALA A 120 19.81 -17.91 -4.19
N THR A 121 21.02 -17.40 -3.93
CA THR A 121 22.18 -17.69 -4.75
C THR A 121 22.33 -19.21 -4.77
N SER A 122 21.80 -19.82 -5.82
CA SER A 122 22.19 -21.15 -6.29
C SER A 122 23.63 -21.09 -6.77
#